data_AF-A0A836RD66-F1
#
_entry.id   AF-A0A836RD66-F1
#
_cell.length_a   1.000
_cell.length_b   1.000
_cell.length_c   1.000
_cell.angle_alpha   90.00
_cell.angle_beta   90.00
_cell.angle_gamma   90.00
#
_symmetry.space_group_name_H-M   'P 1'
#
loop_
_entity.id
_entity.type
_entity.pdbx_description
1 polymer ?
#
loop_
_entity_poly.entity_id
_entity_poly.type
_entity_poly.pdbx_seq_one_letter_code
_entity_poly.pdbx_strand_id
1 'polypeptide(L)'
;KCQAAIQSWAELRGPAGERVGLLYDALCCRPFATALLAGIKTGAEWPTQRNGRFRLRPASALASYSLQELAALEPEALAVEQSNSSIAYARELILKCYRRLEPGEHPELELGWFLTERVRFEHVPALAGYIEYRSAQSAVWAIAVLHRYVCSRANAWSHTLASLSDYLRASCGSERADRGESGDPAPWRCAELLARSVREAMLLGVRVGQLHAALASARDDPAFRPEVFTDAEFRAWCVGLIGSIERAAELLAGRTELLPEADATADRLRQLARPAVERESARLAGTSLGRKSRCHGDLHLGQVLFTGEDFLVMDFEGEPARPLAERRAKCSVLKDVAGMVRSFDYAAAGALRQAA
;
A
#
# COMPACT_ATOMS: atom_id res chain seq x y z
N LYS A 1 21.84 -26.13 -3.92
CA LYS A 1 20.43 -25.92 -4.40
C LYS A 1 19.93 -24.51 -4.03
N CYS A 2 20.71 -23.45 -4.32
CA CYS A 2 20.33 -22.04 -4.07
C CYS A 2 20.10 -21.24 -5.37
N GLN A 3 19.95 -21.93 -6.51
CA GLN A 3 19.92 -21.29 -7.83
C GLN A 3 18.59 -20.61 -8.19
N ALA A 4 17.50 -20.91 -7.48
CA ALA A 4 16.17 -20.44 -7.89
C ALA A 4 15.74 -19.07 -7.33
N ALA A 5 16.46 -18.51 -6.35
CA ALA A 5 16.04 -17.27 -5.67
C ALA A 5 16.93 -16.05 -5.98
N ILE A 6 18.12 -16.24 -6.56
CA ILE A 6 19.03 -15.12 -6.84
C ILE A 6 18.67 -14.55 -8.22
N GLN A 7 17.73 -13.62 -8.26
CA GLN A 7 17.32 -12.95 -9.51
C GLN A 7 18.38 -11.99 -10.05
N SER A 8 19.35 -11.57 -9.22
CA SER A 8 20.47 -10.71 -9.63
C SER A 8 21.76 -11.05 -8.87
N TRP A 9 22.78 -11.48 -9.60
CA TRP A 9 24.14 -11.62 -9.10
C TRP A 9 25.14 -11.10 -10.13
N ALA A 10 26.28 -10.63 -9.65
CA ALA A 10 27.40 -10.21 -10.45
C ALA A 10 28.65 -10.98 -10.03
N GLU A 11 29.44 -11.40 -11.02
CA GLU A 11 30.75 -11.96 -10.77
C GLU A 11 31.72 -10.82 -10.43
N LEU A 12 32.36 -10.91 -9.27
CA LEU A 12 33.44 -9.99 -8.92
C LEU A 12 34.73 -10.56 -9.51
N ARG A 13 35.38 -9.75 -10.36
CA ARG A 13 36.66 -10.08 -10.98
C ARG A 13 37.77 -9.20 -10.41
N GLY A 14 38.92 -9.83 -10.15
CA GLY A 14 40.13 -9.14 -9.72
C GLY A 14 40.78 -8.36 -10.87
N PRO A 15 41.86 -7.61 -10.59
CA PRO A 15 42.55 -6.80 -11.58
C PRO A 15 43.11 -7.60 -12.77
N ALA A 16 43.37 -8.90 -12.60
CA ALA A 16 43.85 -9.78 -13.67
C ALA A 16 42.71 -10.59 -14.32
N GLY A 17 41.45 -10.25 -14.05
CA GLY A 17 40.26 -10.88 -14.63
C GLY A 17 39.85 -12.20 -13.99
N GLU A 18 40.56 -12.65 -12.94
CA GLU A 18 40.26 -13.84 -12.16
C GLU A 18 39.00 -13.66 -11.32
N ARG A 19 38.21 -14.72 -11.16
CA ARG A 19 37.02 -14.68 -10.30
C ARG A 19 37.43 -14.58 -8.84
N VAL A 20 37.15 -13.46 -8.19
CA VAL A 20 37.44 -13.23 -6.76
C VAL A 20 36.20 -13.40 -5.88
N GLY A 21 34.99 -13.39 -6.44
CA GLY A 21 33.78 -13.63 -5.67
C GLY A 21 32.48 -13.47 -6.44
N LEU A 22 31.37 -13.52 -5.70
CA LEU A 22 30.03 -13.25 -6.19
C LEU A 22 29.41 -12.13 -5.35
N LEU A 23 28.88 -11.11 -6.01
CA LEU A 23 28.02 -10.10 -5.39
C LEU A 23 26.57 -10.48 -5.71
N TYR A 24 25.74 -10.58 -4.69
CA TYR A 24 24.32 -10.90 -4.86
C TYR A 24 23.50 -10.21 -3.77
N ASP A 25 22.19 -10.12 -3.98
CA ASP A 25 21.30 -9.49 -3.01
C ASP A 25 21.28 -10.28 -1.69
N ALA A 26 21.71 -9.62 -0.61
CA ALA A 26 21.78 -10.20 0.72
C ALA A 26 20.41 -10.64 1.27
N LEU A 27 19.30 -10.10 0.78
CA LEU A 27 17.96 -10.52 1.17
C LEU A 27 17.65 -11.97 0.80
N CYS A 28 18.38 -12.54 -0.17
CA CYS A 28 18.29 -13.96 -0.53
C CYS A 28 19.12 -14.87 0.40
N CYS A 29 19.95 -14.28 1.27
CA CYS A 29 20.84 -15.00 2.18
C CYS A 29 20.13 -15.27 3.52
N ARG A 30 19.82 -16.54 3.82
CA ARG A 30 19.13 -16.90 5.07
C ARG A 30 19.86 -16.41 6.33
N PRO A 31 21.18 -16.62 6.50
CA PRO A 31 21.91 -16.07 7.64
C PRO A 31 21.76 -14.56 7.81
N PHE A 32 21.74 -13.80 6.70
CA PHE A 32 21.54 -12.36 6.75
C PHE A 32 20.12 -12.02 7.22
N ALA A 33 19.10 -12.64 6.62
CA ALA A 33 17.70 -12.46 7.02
C ALA A 33 17.45 -12.79 8.50
N THR A 34 18.04 -13.87 9.01
CA THR A 34 17.97 -14.26 10.43
C THR A 34 18.68 -13.23 11.33
N ALA A 35 19.85 -12.72 10.90
CA ALA A 35 20.59 -11.69 11.63
C ALA A 35 19.82 -10.36 11.72
N LEU A 36 19.09 -9.97 10.67
CA LEU A 36 18.20 -8.80 10.71
C LEU A 36 17.14 -8.95 11.81
N LEU A 37 16.45 -10.09 11.84
CA LEU A 37 15.38 -10.34 12.81
C LEU A 37 15.90 -10.35 14.25
N ALA A 38 17.03 -11.03 14.50
CA ALA A 38 17.69 -11.03 15.80
C ALA A 38 18.19 -9.64 16.20
N GLY A 39 18.70 -8.85 15.25
CA GLY A 39 19.14 -7.48 15.48
C GLY A 39 17.98 -6.54 15.83
N ILE A 40 16.82 -6.69 15.19
CA ILE A 40 15.59 -5.96 15.57
C ILE A 40 15.19 -6.34 16.99
N LYS A 41 15.14 -7.64 17.32
CA LYS A 41 14.75 -8.08 18.67
C LYS A 41 15.67 -7.54 19.77
N THR A 42 16.97 -7.50 19.53
CA THR A 42 17.96 -7.04 20.53
C THR A 42 18.16 -5.53 20.55
N GLY A 43 17.58 -4.79 19.60
CA GLY A 43 17.79 -3.35 19.49
C GLY A 43 19.20 -2.97 19.01
N ALA A 44 19.82 -3.81 18.17
CA ALA A 44 21.20 -3.67 17.77
C ALA A 44 21.51 -2.32 17.09
N GLU A 45 22.74 -1.83 17.28
CA GLU A 45 23.30 -0.74 16.48
C GLU A 45 24.53 -1.24 15.72
N TRP A 46 24.50 -1.10 14.40
CA TRP A 46 25.61 -1.52 13.54
C TRP A 46 26.30 -0.29 12.93
N PRO A 47 27.53 0.05 13.35
CA PRO A 47 28.26 1.20 12.83
C PRO A 47 28.70 0.96 11.38
N THR A 48 28.80 2.05 10.62
CA THR A 48 29.34 2.04 9.26
C THR A 48 30.70 2.76 9.22
N GLN A 49 31.50 2.46 8.19
CA GLN A 49 32.84 3.07 8.02
C GLN A 49 32.81 4.60 7.85
N ARG A 50 31.66 5.18 7.46
CA ARG A 50 31.49 6.62 7.24
C ARG A 50 30.81 7.34 8.41
N ASN A 51 31.04 6.86 9.64
CA ASN A 51 30.46 7.41 10.88
C ASN A 51 28.92 7.42 10.93
N GLY A 52 28.26 6.63 10.08
CA GLY A 52 26.82 6.36 10.20
C GLY A 52 26.56 5.12 11.04
N ARG A 53 25.28 4.83 11.29
CA ARG A 53 24.88 3.59 11.96
C ARG A 53 23.51 3.12 11.50
N PHE A 54 23.35 1.81 11.37
CA PHE A 54 22.03 1.20 11.32
C PHE A 54 21.53 1.01 12.75
N ARG A 55 20.29 1.43 13.01
CA ARG A 55 19.57 1.18 14.26
C ARG A 55 18.42 0.25 13.96
N LEU A 56 18.45 -0.89 14.62
CA LEU A 56 17.39 -1.87 14.57
C LEU A 56 16.58 -1.70 15.86
N ARG A 57 15.26 -1.61 15.74
CA ARG A 57 14.38 -1.27 16.86
C ARG A 57 13.18 -2.19 16.91
N PRO A 58 12.93 -2.88 18.04
CA PRO A 58 11.75 -3.69 18.21
C PRO A 58 10.52 -2.80 18.48
N ALA A 59 9.35 -3.30 18.14
CA ALA A 59 8.05 -2.78 18.56
C ALA A 59 7.31 -3.83 19.41
N SER A 60 6.16 -3.47 19.98
CA SER A 60 5.46 -4.30 20.97
C SER A 60 5.10 -5.69 20.45
N ALA A 61 4.78 -5.82 19.16
CA ALA A 61 4.40 -7.11 18.58
C ALA A 61 5.53 -8.14 18.53
N LEU A 62 6.79 -7.72 18.67
CA LEU A 62 7.95 -8.62 18.74
C LEU A 62 8.32 -9.00 20.18
N ALA A 63 7.67 -8.38 21.19
CA ALA A 63 7.98 -8.63 22.60
C ALA A 63 7.74 -10.09 23.01
N SER A 64 6.67 -10.71 22.47
CA SER A 64 6.26 -12.09 22.78
C SER A 64 7.22 -13.18 22.28
N TYR A 65 8.12 -12.86 21.36
CA TYR A 65 9.04 -13.83 20.78
C TYR A 65 10.39 -13.86 21.51
N SER A 66 10.87 -15.03 21.88
CA SER A 66 12.25 -15.27 22.29
C SER A 66 13.20 -15.27 21.08
N LEU A 67 14.51 -15.07 21.31
CA LEU A 67 15.50 -15.19 20.24
C LEU A 67 15.55 -16.59 19.63
N GLN A 68 15.26 -17.63 20.43
CA GLN A 68 15.23 -19.00 19.96
C GLN A 68 14.06 -19.26 19.02
N GLU A 69 12.86 -18.74 19.36
CA GLU A 69 11.68 -18.82 18.48
C GLU A 69 11.94 -18.08 17.17
N LEU A 70 12.48 -16.85 17.22
CA LEU A 70 12.80 -16.07 16.02
C LEU A 70 13.85 -16.76 15.14
N ALA A 71 14.85 -17.42 15.73
CA ALA A 71 15.86 -18.16 14.99
C ALA A 71 15.30 -19.40 14.28
N ALA A 72 14.18 -19.95 14.76
CA ALA A 72 13.48 -21.07 14.15
C ALA A 72 12.56 -20.66 12.98
N LEU A 73 12.25 -19.37 12.82
CA LEU A 73 11.45 -18.89 11.70
C LEU A 73 12.29 -18.87 10.42
N GLU A 74 12.05 -19.84 9.54
CA GLU A 74 12.72 -19.93 8.25
C GLU A 74 12.39 -18.71 7.36
N PRO A 75 13.40 -17.93 6.91
CA PRO A 75 13.19 -16.78 6.05
C PRO A 75 13.03 -17.20 4.58
N GLU A 76 12.05 -16.59 3.93
CA GLU A 76 11.75 -16.76 2.51
C GLU A 76 11.60 -15.39 1.84
N ALA A 77 12.41 -15.11 0.82
CA ALA A 77 12.27 -13.90 0.02
C ALA A 77 11.04 -14.02 -0.88
N LEU A 78 10.16 -13.02 -0.83
CA LEU A 78 8.95 -12.96 -1.64
C LEU A 78 9.25 -12.33 -3.00
N ALA A 79 8.85 -13.00 -4.08
CA ALA A 79 9.08 -12.53 -5.46
C ALA A 79 8.04 -11.51 -5.97
N VAL A 80 7.08 -11.09 -5.15
CA VAL A 80 5.79 -10.55 -5.60
C VAL A 80 5.65 -9.01 -5.51
N GLU A 81 6.60 -8.27 -4.92
CA GLU A 81 6.45 -6.81 -4.74
C GLU A 81 7.28 -5.99 -5.74
N GLN A 82 6.62 -5.02 -6.40
CA GLN A 82 7.22 -4.24 -7.51
C GLN A 82 8.09 -3.06 -7.04
N SER A 83 7.80 -2.45 -5.88
CA SER A 83 8.53 -1.25 -5.39
C SER A 83 9.54 -1.55 -4.29
N ASN A 84 9.33 -2.64 -3.54
CA ASN A 84 10.11 -3.02 -2.36
C ASN A 84 10.47 -4.51 -2.42
N SER A 85 11.28 -4.97 -1.46
CA SER A 85 11.59 -6.39 -1.35
C SER A 85 11.26 -6.90 0.03
N SER A 86 10.56 -8.02 0.08
CA SER A 86 10.01 -8.54 1.33
C SER A 86 10.54 -9.92 1.65
N ILE A 87 10.75 -10.18 2.94
CA ILE A 87 11.12 -11.47 3.51
C ILE A 87 9.98 -11.90 4.44
N ALA A 88 9.37 -13.05 4.16
CA ALA A 88 8.46 -13.70 5.08
C ALA A 88 9.26 -14.62 6.02
N TYR A 89 8.97 -14.58 7.32
CA TYR A 89 9.55 -15.47 8.33
C TYR A 89 8.47 -16.45 8.77
N ALA A 90 8.47 -17.65 8.21
CA ALA A 90 7.49 -18.71 8.44
C ALA A 90 6.01 -18.24 8.46
N ARG A 91 5.67 -17.18 7.72
CA ARG A 91 4.33 -16.53 7.70
C ARG A 91 3.85 -16.07 9.08
N GLU A 92 4.75 -15.79 10.00
CA GLU A 92 4.46 -15.14 11.29
C GLU A 92 4.83 -13.66 11.28
N LEU A 93 5.92 -13.33 10.59
CA LEU A 93 6.41 -11.96 10.40
C LEU A 93 6.74 -11.72 8.94
N ILE A 94 6.67 -10.45 8.53
CA ILE A 94 7.11 -10.00 7.21
C ILE A 94 7.98 -8.75 7.36
N LEU A 95 9.19 -8.80 6.82
CA LEU A 95 10.09 -7.65 6.75
C LEU A 95 10.06 -7.11 5.33
N LYS A 96 9.60 -5.87 5.20
CA LYS A 96 9.58 -5.12 3.96
C LYS A 96 10.79 -4.17 3.94
N CYS A 97 11.67 -4.34 2.97
CA CYS A 97 12.87 -3.53 2.77
C CYS A 97 12.63 -2.50 1.66
N TYR A 98 12.82 -1.22 1.99
CA TYR A 98 12.60 -0.13 1.05
C TYR A 98 13.70 -0.07 0.00
N ARG A 99 13.34 -0.03 -1.29
CA ARG A 99 14.33 0.10 -2.38
C ARG A 99 14.62 1.54 -2.75
N ARG A 100 13.62 2.41 -2.64
CA ARG A 100 13.77 3.86 -2.84
C ARG A 100 13.86 4.54 -1.48
N LEU A 101 15.06 4.98 -1.12
CA LEU A 101 15.34 5.60 0.17
C LEU A 101 15.35 7.12 0.04
N GLU A 102 14.57 7.79 0.89
CA GLU A 102 14.51 9.25 0.99
C GLU A 102 14.80 9.67 2.44
N PRO A 103 15.55 10.77 2.67
CA PRO A 103 15.82 11.24 4.02
C PRO A 103 14.55 11.77 4.67
N GLY A 104 14.33 11.40 5.93
CA GLY A 104 13.20 11.84 6.75
C GLY A 104 12.41 10.68 7.35
N GLU A 105 11.31 11.04 8.00
CA GLU A 105 10.40 10.09 8.62
C GLU A 105 9.51 9.41 7.57
N HIS A 106 9.57 8.08 7.49
CA HIS A 106 8.81 7.34 6.49
C HIS A 106 7.33 7.19 6.88
N PRO A 107 6.36 7.53 6.00
CA PRO A 107 4.93 7.47 6.32
C PRO A 107 4.47 6.12 6.86
N GLU A 108 4.92 5.01 6.25
CA GLU A 108 4.52 3.67 6.69
C GLU A 108 5.02 3.37 8.11
N LEU A 109 6.23 3.81 8.45
CA LEU A 109 6.78 3.62 9.80
C LEU A 109 6.10 4.55 10.81
N GLU A 110 5.89 5.82 10.48
CA GLU A 110 5.23 6.80 11.35
C GLU A 110 3.78 6.41 11.65
N LEU A 111 3.00 6.09 10.62
CA LEU A 111 1.61 5.70 10.74
C LEU A 111 1.50 4.31 11.37
N GLY A 112 2.35 3.37 10.98
CA GLY A 112 2.41 2.04 11.59
C GLY A 112 2.70 2.11 13.08
N TRP A 113 3.71 2.88 13.50
CA TRP A 113 4.04 3.09 14.92
C TRP A 113 2.87 3.74 15.67
N PHE A 114 2.30 4.82 15.13
CA PHE A 114 1.19 5.51 15.77
C PHE A 114 -0.04 4.61 15.95
N LEU A 115 -0.44 3.90 14.90
CA LEU A 115 -1.62 3.03 14.92
C LEU A 115 -1.44 1.84 15.86
N THR A 116 -0.24 1.27 15.93
CA THR A 116 -0.01 0.02 16.66
C THR A 116 0.44 0.26 18.10
N GLU A 117 1.42 1.14 18.32
CA GLU A 117 2.02 1.38 19.63
C GLU A 117 1.24 2.39 20.48
N ARG A 118 0.66 3.41 19.85
CA ARG A 118 -0.04 4.49 20.57
C ARG A 118 -1.55 4.28 20.62
N VAL A 119 -2.19 4.04 19.48
CA VAL A 119 -3.66 3.91 19.39
C VAL A 119 -4.13 2.48 19.59
N ARG A 120 -3.29 1.48 19.29
CA ARG A 120 -3.64 0.04 19.31
C ARG A 120 -4.84 -0.28 18.41
N PHE A 121 -4.84 0.29 17.20
CA PHE A 121 -5.82 0.00 16.18
C PHE A 121 -5.61 -1.40 15.60
N GLU A 122 -6.62 -2.26 15.67
CA GLU A 122 -6.50 -3.70 15.37
C GLU A 122 -6.58 -4.03 13.87
N HIS A 123 -7.13 -3.15 13.04
CA HIS A 123 -7.37 -3.41 11.61
C HIS A 123 -6.20 -2.97 10.72
N VAL A 124 -4.97 -3.12 11.21
CA VAL A 124 -3.72 -2.95 10.46
C VAL A 124 -2.72 -4.04 10.88
N PRO A 125 -1.78 -4.46 10.01
CA PRO A 125 -0.70 -5.35 10.41
C PRO A 125 0.10 -4.74 11.57
N ALA A 126 0.20 -5.47 12.70
CA ALA A 126 0.88 -4.97 13.88
C ALA A 126 2.38 -4.76 13.61
N LEU A 127 2.92 -3.59 13.97
CA LEU A 127 4.33 -3.29 13.83
C LEU A 127 5.11 -4.13 14.83
N ALA A 128 6.09 -4.88 14.34
CA ALA A 128 6.98 -5.71 15.12
C ALA A 128 8.39 -5.10 15.24
N GLY A 129 8.76 -4.19 14.35
CA GLY A 129 9.99 -3.43 14.46
C GLY A 129 10.37 -2.75 13.17
N TYR A 130 11.56 -2.15 13.14
CA TYR A 130 12.06 -1.45 11.96
C TYR A 130 13.57 -1.33 11.99
N ILE A 131 14.12 -0.95 10.84
CA ILE A 131 15.53 -0.64 10.64
C ILE A 131 15.61 0.76 10.06
N GLU A 132 16.43 1.61 10.67
CA GLU A 132 16.75 2.94 10.15
C GLU A 132 18.26 3.11 10.02
N TYR A 133 18.70 3.90 9.05
CA TYR A 133 20.07 4.39 8.95
C TYR A 133 20.13 5.83 9.45
N ARG A 134 21.12 6.14 10.30
CA ARG A 134 21.44 7.49 10.73
C ARG A 134 22.81 7.89 10.22
N SER A 135 22.89 9.00 9.49
CA SER A 135 24.17 9.57 9.08
C SER A 135 24.89 10.28 10.22
N ALA A 136 26.15 10.63 10.00
CA ALA A 136 26.92 11.49 10.91
C ALA A 136 26.26 12.87 11.12
N GLN A 137 25.54 13.39 10.11
CA GLN A 137 24.79 14.65 10.20
C GLN A 137 23.37 14.48 10.73
N SER A 138 23.05 13.35 11.37
CA SER A 138 21.74 13.03 11.97
C SER A 138 20.56 12.95 11.00
N ALA A 139 20.79 12.91 9.69
CA ALA A 139 19.73 12.56 8.75
C ALA A 139 19.34 11.07 8.94
N VAL A 140 18.05 10.78 8.80
CA VAL A 140 17.47 9.45 9.05
C VAL A 140 16.88 8.92 7.75
N TRP A 141 17.10 7.65 7.47
CA TRP A 141 16.44 6.91 6.39
C TRP A 141 15.81 5.67 6.98
N ALA A 142 14.51 5.46 6.75
CA ALA A 142 13.92 4.16 7.02
C ALA A 142 14.45 3.16 5.99
N ILE A 143 14.94 2.01 6.44
CA ILE A 143 15.55 0.96 5.61
C ILE A 143 14.59 -0.21 5.45
N ALA A 144 13.94 -0.60 6.54
CA ALA A 144 12.98 -1.69 6.52
C ALA A 144 11.95 -1.55 7.65
N VAL A 145 10.79 -2.15 7.45
CA VAL A 145 9.73 -2.26 8.45
C VAL A 145 9.33 -3.72 8.60
N LEU A 146 9.18 -4.17 9.85
CA LEU A 146 8.79 -5.52 10.21
C LEU A 146 7.37 -5.48 10.76
N HIS A 147 6.46 -6.24 10.17
CA HIS A 147 5.09 -6.40 10.64
C HIS A 147 4.79 -7.85 11.00
N ARG A 148 3.75 -8.07 11.81
CA ARG A 148 3.10 -9.38 11.88
C ARG A 148 2.56 -9.74 10.50
N TYR A 149 2.85 -10.95 10.07
CA TYR A 149 2.30 -11.48 8.84
C TYR A 149 0.80 -11.74 9.04
N VAL A 150 -0.01 -11.26 8.10
CA VAL A 150 -1.45 -11.48 8.11
C VAL A 150 -1.77 -12.63 7.16
N CYS A 151 -2.24 -13.75 7.72
CA CYS A 151 -2.74 -14.87 6.95
C CYS A 151 -4.08 -14.51 6.28
N SER A 152 -3.99 -13.86 5.12
CA SER A 152 -5.14 -13.57 4.26
C SER A 152 -5.22 -14.59 3.12
N ARG A 153 -6.45 -14.88 2.67
CA ARG A 153 -6.66 -15.72 1.48
C ARG A 153 -6.39 -14.95 0.20
N ALA A 154 -6.64 -13.65 0.22
CA ALA A 154 -6.46 -12.72 -0.88
C ALA A 154 -6.44 -11.28 -0.34
N ASN A 155 -5.93 -10.34 -1.16
CA ASN A 155 -6.28 -8.93 -0.98
C ASN A 155 -7.75 -8.71 -1.39
N ALA A 156 -8.32 -7.59 -0.96
CA ALA A 156 -9.71 -7.25 -1.22
C ALA A 156 -9.99 -7.07 -2.72
N TRP A 157 -8.97 -6.71 -3.52
CA TRP A 157 -9.08 -6.62 -4.97
C TRP A 157 -9.40 -7.98 -5.60
N SER A 158 -8.55 -8.99 -5.35
CA SER A 158 -8.75 -10.35 -5.88
C SER A 158 -10.03 -10.99 -5.33
N HIS A 159 -10.36 -10.75 -4.05
CA HIS A 159 -11.61 -11.20 -3.45
C HIS A 159 -12.85 -10.57 -4.10
N THR A 160 -12.81 -9.26 -4.37
CA THR A 160 -13.90 -8.53 -5.03
C THR A 160 -14.07 -9.01 -6.47
N LEU A 161 -12.97 -9.18 -7.22
CA LEU A 161 -13.01 -9.73 -8.58
C LEU A 161 -13.63 -11.12 -8.62
N ALA A 162 -13.21 -12.03 -7.74
CA ALA A 162 -13.79 -13.37 -7.66
C ALA A 162 -15.30 -13.32 -7.39
N SER A 163 -15.72 -12.50 -6.43
CA SER A 163 -17.14 -12.33 -6.08
C SER A 163 -17.97 -11.77 -7.24
N LEU A 164 -17.42 -10.82 -8.01
CA LEU A 164 -18.06 -10.28 -9.21
C LEU A 164 -18.11 -11.30 -10.35
N SER A 165 -17.05 -12.08 -10.55
CA SER A 165 -17.04 -13.17 -11.53
C SER A 165 -18.12 -14.21 -11.23
N ASP A 166 -18.27 -14.62 -9.97
CA ASP A 166 -19.31 -15.57 -9.56
C ASP A 166 -20.71 -14.99 -9.79
N TYR A 167 -20.91 -13.70 -9.49
CA TYR A 167 -22.17 -13.01 -9.80
C TYR A 167 -22.49 -13.01 -11.30
N LEU A 168 -21.51 -12.70 -12.15
CA LEU A 168 -21.68 -12.67 -13.61
C LEU A 168 -21.99 -14.07 -14.16
N ARG A 169 -21.30 -15.12 -13.68
CA ARG A 169 -21.58 -16.50 -14.08
C ARG A 169 -23.00 -16.94 -13.70
N ALA A 170 -23.44 -16.64 -12.48
CA ALA A 170 -24.79 -16.94 -12.02
C ALA A 170 -25.87 -16.18 -12.83
N SER A 171 -25.55 -14.95 -13.26
CA SER A 171 -26.44 -14.10 -14.06
C SER A 171 -26.59 -14.61 -15.50
N CYS A 172 -25.54 -15.19 -16.08
CA CYS A 172 -25.55 -15.75 -17.42
C CYS A 172 -25.98 -17.23 -17.47
N GLY A 173 -26.21 -17.88 -16.32
CA GLY A 173 -26.55 -19.31 -16.25
C GLY A 173 -25.38 -20.26 -16.54
N SER A 174 -24.14 -19.75 -16.65
CA SER A 174 -22.98 -20.54 -17.09
C SER A 174 -22.53 -21.59 -16.08
N GLU A 175 -22.79 -21.40 -14.78
CA GLU A 175 -22.45 -22.40 -13.74
C GLU A 175 -23.16 -23.74 -13.92
N ARG A 176 -24.36 -23.73 -14.51
CA ARG A 176 -25.17 -24.93 -14.80
C ARG A 176 -24.79 -25.56 -16.12
N ALA A 177 -24.42 -24.74 -17.10
CA ALA A 177 -23.91 -25.21 -18.39
C ALA A 177 -22.63 -26.05 -18.24
N ASP A 178 -21.71 -25.64 -17.36
CA ASP A 178 -20.49 -26.41 -17.02
C ASP A 178 -20.80 -27.78 -16.37
N ARG A 179 -22.01 -27.95 -15.80
CA ARG A 179 -22.48 -29.19 -15.17
C ARG A 179 -23.38 -30.03 -16.09
N GLY A 180 -23.55 -29.62 -17.35
CA GLY A 180 -24.41 -30.32 -18.32
C GLY A 180 -25.91 -30.11 -18.10
N GLU A 181 -26.31 -29.14 -17.28
CA GLU A 181 -27.70 -28.75 -17.06
C GLU A 181 -28.05 -27.55 -17.97
N SER A 182 -29.30 -27.47 -18.47
CA SER A 182 -29.78 -26.29 -19.18
C SER A 182 -29.71 -25.08 -18.25
N GLY A 183 -28.76 -24.18 -18.53
CA GLY A 183 -28.38 -23.11 -17.62
C GLY A 183 -29.27 -21.88 -17.73
N ASP A 184 -30.43 -21.91 -17.08
CA ASP A 184 -31.18 -20.68 -16.84
C ASP A 184 -30.49 -19.85 -15.73
N PRO A 185 -30.51 -18.50 -15.84
CA PRO A 185 -30.09 -17.60 -14.77
C PRO A 185 -30.71 -18.00 -13.43
N ALA A 186 -29.96 -17.80 -12.35
CA ALA A 186 -30.44 -18.07 -10.98
C ALA A 186 -30.64 -16.74 -10.21
N PRO A 187 -31.79 -16.05 -10.34
CA PRO A 187 -32.01 -14.73 -9.71
C PRO A 187 -31.76 -14.72 -8.20
N TRP A 188 -32.16 -15.78 -7.49
CA TRP A 188 -31.94 -15.92 -6.06
C TRP A 188 -30.45 -15.98 -5.70
N ARG A 189 -29.63 -16.61 -6.55
CA ARG A 189 -28.18 -16.73 -6.35
C ARG A 189 -27.48 -15.41 -6.62
N CYS A 190 -27.88 -14.69 -7.68
CA CYS A 190 -27.40 -13.33 -7.93
C CYS A 190 -27.74 -12.39 -6.77
N ALA A 191 -28.96 -12.47 -6.23
CA ALA A 191 -29.37 -11.69 -5.06
C ALA A 191 -28.54 -12.02 -3.81
N GLU A 192 -28.27 -13.31 -3.56
CA GLU A 192 -27.43 -13.76 -2.45
C GLU A 192 -25.99 -13.22 -2.55
N LEU A 193 -25.37 -13.38 -3.73
CA LEU A 193 -24.00 -12.91 -3.99
C LEU A 193 -23.90 -11.39 -3.87
N LEU A 194 -24.84 -10.65 -4.45
CA LEU A 194 -24.89 -9.20 -4.34
C LEU A 194 -25.07 -8.75 -2.88
N ALA A 195 -26.00 -9.38 -2.14
CA ALA A 195 -26.23 -9.05 -0.75
C ALA A 195 -24.98 -9.30 0.12
N ARG A 196 -24.22 -10.36 -0.19
CA ARG A 196 -22.92 -10.62 0.46
C ARG A 196 -21.91 -9.51 0.14
N SER A 197 -21.70 -9.19 -1.12
CA SER A 197 -20.76 -8.14 -1.54
C SER A 197 -21.09 -6.77 -0.93
N VAL A 198 -22.38 -6.42 -0.83
CA VAL A 198 -22.83 -5.19 -0.17
C VAL A 198 -22.49 -5.19 1.32
N ARG A 199 -22.72 -6.30 2.04
CA ARG A 199 -22.35 -6.41 3.46
C ARG A 199 -20.84 -6.28 3.67
N GLU A 200 -20.05 -6.92 2.81
CA GLU A 200 -18.58 -6.85 2.85
C GLU A 200 -18.10 -5.40 2.56
N ALA A 201 -18.67 -4.72 1.57
CA ALA A 201 -18.36 -3.32 1.29
C ALA A 201 -18.78 -2.37 2.43
N MET A 202 -19.91 -2.62 3.08
CA MET A 202 -20.32 -1.88 4.29
C MET A 202 -19.34 -2.06 5.44
N LEU A 203 -18.91 -3.31 5.71
CA LEU A 203 -17.91 -3.59 6.73
C LEU A 203 -16.59 -2.89 6.41
N LEU A 204 -16.12 -2.97 5.17
CA LEU A 204 -14.92 -2.26 4.73
C LEU A 204 -15.05 -0.74 4.95
N GLY A 205 -16.20 -0.14 4.63
CA GLY A 205 -16.49 1.26 4.92
C GLY A 205 -16.39 1.60 6.41
N VAL A 206 -16.89 0.72 7.28
CA VAL A 206 -16.73 0.86 8.74
C VAL A 206 -15.25 0.82 9.13
N ARG A 207 -14.45 -0.13 8.61
CA ARG A 207 -13.02 -0.23 8.92
C ARG A 207 -12.22 0.99 8.46
N VAL A 208 -12.52 1.52 7.28
CA VAL A 208 -11.92 2.76 6.78
C VAL A 208 -12.29 3.96 7.67
N GLY A 209 -13.57 4.08 8.07
CA GLY A 209 -14.00 5.15 8.99
C GLY A 209 -13.34 5.03 10.37
N GLN A 210 -13.18 3.82 10.90
CA GLN A 210 -12.47 3.56 12.15
C GLN A 210 -10.98 3.90 12.05
N LEU A 211 -10.32 3.57 10.93
CA LEU A 211 -8.94 3.97 10.65
C LEU A 211 -8.79 5.49 10.66
N HIS A 212 -9.69 6.22 9.97
CA HIS A 212 -9.67 7.68 9.97
C HIS A 212 -9.89 8.27 11.35
N ALA A 213 -10.80 7.71 12.14
CA ALA A 213 -11.02 8.12 13.52
C ALA A 213 -9.79 7.87 14.40
N ALA A 214 -9.13 6.72 14.23
CA ALA A 214 -7.90 6.35 14.93
C ALA A 214 -6.76 7.34 14.62
N LEU A 215 -6.53 7.66 13.34
CA LEU A 215 -5.53 8.64 12.89
C LEU A 215 -5.81 10.06 13.39
N ALA A 216 -7.08 10.39 13.66
CA ALA A 216 -7.51 11.69 14.17
C ALA A 216 -7.61 11.77 15.71
N SER A 217 -7.28 10.68 16.42
CA SER A 217 -7.57 10.54 17.86
C SER A 217 -6.61 11.33 18.79
N ALA A 218 -5.32 11.43 18.44
CA ALA A 218 -4.32 12.12 19.24
C ALA A 218 -4.36 13.65 19.01
N ARG A 219 -5.18 14.35 19.80
CA ARG A 219 -5.37 15.81 19.71
C ARG A 219 -4.20 16.62 20.30
N ASP A 220 -3.37 15.99 21.10
CA ASP A 220 -2.17 16.54 21.73
C ASP A 220 -0.94 16.51 20.80
N ASP A 221 -0.95 15.64 19.79
CA ASP A 221 0.15 15.50 18.83
C ASP A 221 -0.08 16.39 17.59
N PRO A 222 0.77 17.40 17.33
CA PRO A 222 0.65 18.24 16.15
C PRO A 222 0.67 17.48 14.82
N ALA A 223 1.35 16.33 14.72
CA ALA A 223 1.42 15.55 13.48
C ALA A 223 0.08 14.85 13.15
N PHE A 224 -0.72 14.51 14.17
CA PHE A 224 -1.97 13.76 14.03
C PHE A 224 -3.23 14.58 14.30
N ARG A 225 -3.11 15.70 15.02
CA ARG A 225 -4.22 16.59 15.35
C ARG A 225 -4.92 17.08 14.08
N PRO A 226 -6.23 16.83 13.89
CA PRO A 226 -6.96 17.35 12.75
C PRO A 226 -6.97 18.88 12.71
N GLU A 227 -6.89 19.45 11.51
CA GLU A 227 -6.85 20.89 11.26
C GLU A 227 -8.02 21.29 10.36
N VAL A 228 -8.45 22.55 10.45
CA VAL A 228 -9.46 23.08 9.51
C VAL A 228 -8.76 23.45 8.20
N PHE A 229 -9.39 23.17 7.07
CA PHE A 229 -8.90 23.64 5.78
C PHE A 229 -8.95 25.17 5.71
N THR A 230 -7.85 25.79 5.29
CA THR A 230 -7.88 27.21 4.92
C THR A 230 -8.32 27.37 3.46
N ASP A 231 -8.92 28.52 3.14
CA ASP A 231 -9.28 28.83 1.75
C ASP A 231 -8.07 28.86 0.82
N ALA A 232 -6.90 29.27 1.35
CA ALA A 232 -5.65 29.29 0.58
C ALA A 232 -5.20 27.87 0.21
N GLU A 233 -5.28 26.92 1.16
CA GLU A 233 -4.95 25.51 0.91
C GLU A 233 -5.93 24.88 -0.07
N PHE A 234 -7.23 25.17 0.06
CA PHE A 234 -8.22 24.68 -0.88
C PHE A 234 -7.94 25.18 -2.30
N ARG A 235 -7.69 26.48 -2.47
CA ARG A 235 -7.32 27.06 -3.77
C ARG A 235 -6.06 26.42 -4.33
N ALA A 236 -5.02 26.23 -3.50
CA ALA A 236 -3.78 25.59 -3.91
C ALA A 236 -4.01 24.14 -4.36
N TRP A 237 -4.88 23.40 -3.65
CA TRP A 237 -5.25 22.04 -4.02
C TRP A 237 -6.00 21.98 -5.36
N CYS A 238 -6.98 22.86 -5.59
CA CYS A 238 -7.70 22.94 -6.86
C CYS A 238 -6.77 23.29 -8.03
N VAL A 239 -5.86 24.25 -7.84
CA VAL A 239 -4.84 24.60 -8.84
C VAL A 239 -3.94 23.39 -9.12
N GLY A 240 -3.53 22.66 -8.08
CA GLY A 240 -2.76 21.42 -8.22
C GLY A 240 -3.48 20.34 -9.02
N LEU A 241 -4.77 20.13 -8.77
CA LEU A 241 -5.61 19.18 -9.52
C LEU A 241 -5.72 19.56 -11.00
N ILE A 242 -6.01 20.83 -11.30
CA ILE A 242 -6.07 21.34 -12.68
C ILE A 242 -4.71 21.14 -13.36
N GLY A 243 -3.61 21.49 -12.69
CA GLY A 243 -2.26 21.28 -13.21
C GLY A 243 -1.94 19.80 -13.47
N SER A 244 -2.43 18.87 -12.65
CA SER A 244 -2.28 17.43 -12.89
C SER A 244 -3.07 16.95 -14.11
N ILE A 245 -4.29 17.48 -14.32
CA ILE A 245 -5.10 17.18 -15.50
C ILE A 245 -4.39 17.67 -16.77
N GLU A 246 -3.87 18.90 -16.77
CA GLU A 246 -3.14 19.46 -17.92
C GLU A 246 -1.88 18.66 -18.23
N ARG A 247 -1.05 18.34 -17.22
CA ARG A 247 0.14 17.50 -17.41
C ARG A 247 -0.21 16.12 -17.98
N ALA A 248 -1.30 15.51 -17.50
CA ALA A 248 -1.74 14.21 -18.03
C ALA A 248 -2.19 14.32 -19.50
N ALA A 249 -2.93 15.38 -19.85
CA ALA A 249 -3.35 15.64 -21.23
C ALA A 249 -2.15 15.94 -22.14
N GLU A 250 -1.16 16.69 -21.67
CA GLU A 250 0.10 16.96 -22.39
C GLU A 250 0.92 15.68 -22.62
N LEU A 251 0.99 14.79 -21.63
CA LEU A 251 1.71 13.52 -21.77
C LEU A 251 1.07 12.59 -22.81
N LEU A 252 -0.25 12.65 -22.98
CA LEU A 252 -1.01 11.85 -23.95
C LEU A 252 -1.02 12.47 -25.35
N ALA A 253 -1.00 13.80 -25.45
CA ALA A 253 -1.09 14.50 -26.72
C ALA A 253 0.00 14.06 -27.71
N GLY A 254 -0.41 13.66 -28.92
CA GLY A 254 0.47 13.20 -29.98
C GLY A 254 1.06 11.80 -29.74
N ARG A 255 0.57 11.02 -28.76
CA ARG A 255 1.02 9.64 -28.48
C ARG A 255 0.12 8.56 -29.11
N THR A 256 -0.57 8.88 -30.19
CA THR A 256 -1.52 7.97 -30.87
C THR A 256 -0.87 6.69 -31.39
N GLU A 257 0.43 6.71 -31.69
CA GLU A 257 1.20 5.52 -32.04
C GLU A 257 1.34 4.51 -30.89
N LEU A 258 1.42 4.99 -29.64
CA LEU A 258 1.51 4.12 -28.45
C LEU A 258 0.13 3.72 -27.92
N LEU A 259 -0.81 4.65 -27.98
CA LEU A 259 -2.15 4.53 -27.43
C LEU A 259 -3.13 5.14 -28.44
N PRO A 260 -3.88 4.34 -29.21
CA PRO A 260 -4.77 4.84 -30.27
C PRO A 260 -5.77 5.92 -29.80
N GLU A 261 -6.21 5.84 -28.54
CA GLU A 261 -7.15 6.79 -27.93
C GLU A 261 -6.48 7.98 -27.22
N ALA A 262 -5.16 8.18 -27.36
CA ALA A 262 -4.42 9.16 -26.57
C ALA A 262 -4.93 10.59 -26.76
N ASP A 263 -5.09 11.04 -28.01
CA ASP A 263 -5.56 12.41 -28.31
C ASP A 263 -7.00 12.61 -27.85
N ALA A 264 -7.88 11.64 -28.12
CA ALA A 264 -9.27 11.67 -27.65
C ALA A 264 -9.35 11.72 -26.11
N THR A 265 -8.47 11.00 -25.41
CA THR A 265 -8.38 11.02 -23.95
C THR A 265 -7.85 12.36 -23.45
N ALA A 266 -6.82 12.92 -24.09
CA ALA A 266 -6.28 14.24 -23.76
C ALA A 266 -7.34 15.33 -23.91
N ASP A 267 -8.12 15.30 -25.01
CA ASP A 267 -9.23 16.22 -25.23
C ASP A 267 -10.33 16.03 -24.18
N ARG A 268 -10.68 14.78 -23.84
CA ARG A 268 -11.66 14.48 -22.79
C ARG A 268 -11.23 15.03 -21.43
N LEU A 269 -9.95 14.94 -21.08
CA LEU A 269 -9.39 15.51 -19.86
C LEU A 269 -9.58 17.04 -19.83
N ARG A 270 -9.25 17.73 -20.93
CA ARG A 270 -9.38 19.19 -21.03
C ARG A 270 -10.83 19.68 -21.10
N GLN A 271 -11.69 18.96 -21.80
CA GLN A 271 -13.08 19.38 -22.05
C GLN A 271 -14.06 18.96 -20.96
N LEU A 272 -13.79 17.87 -20.24
CA LEU A 272 -14.70 17.36 -19.19
C LEU A 272 -14.10 17.49 -17.80
N ALA A 273 -12.89 16.95 -17.57
CA ALA A 273 -12.34 16.84 -16.22
C ALA A 273 -11.98 18.22 -15.65
N ARG A 274 -11.28 19.06 -16.43
CA ARG A 274 -10.90 20.42 -16.01
C ARG A 274 -12.13 21.30 -15.68
N PRO A 275 -13.14 21.45 -16.57
CA PRO A 275 -14.34 22.22 -16.25
C PRO A 275 -15.14 21.66 -15.07
N ALA A 276 -15.14 20.33 -14.87
CA ALA A 276 -15.77 19.73 -13.70
C ALA A 276 -15.08 20.16 -12.39
N VAL A 277 -13.75 20.13 -12.35
CA VAL A 277 -12.99 20.62 -11.18
C VAL A 277 -13.21 22.12 -10.96
N GLU A 278 -13.22 22.94 -12.00
CA GLU A 278 -13.48 24.38 -11.89
C GLU A 278 -14.88 24.67 -11.33
N ARG A 279 -15.90 23.97 -11.84
CA ARG A 279 -17.29 24.09 -11.36
C ARG A 279 -17.43 23.67 -9.90
N GLU A 280 -16.88 22.53 -9.51
CA GLU A 280 -16.96 22.07 -8.12
C GLU A 280 -16.14 22.97 -7.18
N SER A 281 -14.98 23.45 -7.62
CA SER A 281 -14.17 24.43 -6.90
C SER A 281 -14.96 25.72 -6.64
N ALA A 282 -15.62 26.26 -7.67
CA ALA A 282 -16.47 27.45 -7.53
C ALA A 282 -17.66 27.20 -6.60
N ARG A 283 -18.29 26.02 -6.67
CA ARG A 283 -19.42 25.65 -5.79
C ARG A 283 -19.01 25.56 -4.33
N LEU A 284 -17.80 25.09 -4.05
CA LEU A 284 -17.28 24.87 -2.70
C LEU A 284 -16.53 26.09 -2.14
N ALA A 285 -16.22 27.09 -2.97
CA ALA A 285 -15.53 28.30 -2.53
C ALA A 285 -16.30 29.02 -1.41
N GLY A 286 -15.62 29.33 -0.31
CA GLY A 286 -16.21 29.98 0.86
C GLY A 286 -17.10 29.07 1.73
N THR A 287 -17.22 27.78 1.40
CA THR A 287 -17.92 26.80 2.23
C THR A 287 -16.95 26.12 3.21
N SER A 288 -17.48 25.57 4.31
CA SER A 288 -16.67 24.74 5.21
C SER A 288 -16.37 23.39 4.57
N LEU A 289 -15.09 23.10 4.35
CA LEU A 289 -14.62 21.83 3.78
C LEU A 289 -14.35 20.76 4.85
N GLY A 290 -14.74 21.02 6.09
CA GLY A 290 -14.44 20.16 7.22
C GLY A 290 -12.97 20.25 7.65
N ARG A 291 -12.39 19.11 8.01
CA ARG A 291 -11.04 19.02 8.56
C ARG A 291 -10.14 18.14 7.69
N LYS A 292 -8.86 18.48 7.68
CA LYS A 292 -7.76 17.64 7.18
C LYS A 292 -7.11 16.89 8.35
N SER A 293 -6.70 15.66 8.11
CA SER A 293 -5.98 14.83 9.07
C SER A 293 -4.95 13.96 8.35
N ARG A 294 -4.20 13.17 9.11
CA ARG A 294 -3.47 12.04 8.52
C ARG A 294 -4.49 11.06 7.93
N CYS A 295 -4.12 10.49 6.79
CA CYS A 295 -4.92 9.61 5.94
C CYS A 295 -3.98 8.53 5.36
N HIS A 296 -4.53 7.49 4.74
CA HIS A 296 -3.72 6.50 4.04
C HIS A 296 -3.04 7.13 2.82
N GLY A 297 -3.75 7.99 2.10
CA GLY A 297 -3.20 8.81 1.02
C GLY A 297 -3.17 8.13 -0.35
N ASP A 298 -3.20 6.80 -0.39
CA ASP A 298 -3.30 5.97 -1.61
C ASP A 298 -4.17 4.71 -1.40
N LEU A 299 -5.36 4.86 -0.79
CA LEU A 299 -6.19 3.72 -0.41
C LEU A 299 -6.96 3.14 -1.60
N HIS A 300 -6.80 1.84 -1.84
CA HIS A 300 -7.57 1.07 -2.81
C HIS A 300 -7.71 -0.40 -2.36
N LEU A 301 -8.53 -1.22 -3.03
CA LEU A 301 -8.77 -2.63 -2.65
C LEU A 301 -7.50 -3.51 -2.66
N GLY A 302 -6.44 -3.08 -3.34
CA GLY A 302 -5.14 -3.76 -3.35
C GLY A 302 -4.39 -3.61 -2.03
N GLN A 303 -4.66 -2.54 -1.27
CA GLN A 303 -4.05 -2.22 0.02
C GLN A 303 -4.87 -2.68 1.22
N VAL A 304 -5.80 -3.59 0.96
CA VAL A 304 -6.67 -4.16 1.99
C VAL A 304 -6.56 -5.67 1.91
N LEU A 305 -6.29 -6.32 3.04
CA LEU A 305 -6.28 -7.76 3.17
C LEU A 305 -7.63 -8.25 3.66
N PHE A 306 -8.15 -9.32 3.07
CA PHE A 306 -9.36 -9.98 3.54
C PHE A 306 -9.00 -11.27 4.29
N THR A 307 -9.36 -11.34 5.58
CA THR A 307 -9.05 -12.49 6.45
C THR A 307 -10.06 -13.64 6.29
N GLY A 308 -11.15 -13.41 5.57
CA GLY A 308 -12.30 -14.32 5.46
C GLY A 308 -13.51 -13.84 6.24
N GLU A 309 -13.29 -13.00 7.25
CA GLU A 309 -14.34 -12.41 8.09
C GLU A 309 -14.20 -10.89 8.24
N ASP A 310 -12.98 -10.36 8.12
CA ASP A 310 -12.70 -8.93 8.32
C ASP A 310 -11.62 -8.41 7.37
N PHE A 311 -11.36 -7.10 7.46
CA PHE A 311 -10.42 -6.37 6.62
C PHE A 311 -9.32 -5.71 7.45
N LEU A 312 -8.09 -5.79 6.95
CA LEU A 312 -6.95 -5.05 7.47
C LEU A 312 -6.39 -4.13 6.38
N VAL A 313 -6.09 -2.88 6.74
CA VAL A 313 -5.46 -1.92 5.83
C VAL A 313 -3.95 -2.01 5.98
N MET A 314 -3.22 -2.02 4.87
CA MET A 314 -1.76 -2.11 4.82
C MET A 314 -1.18 -1.06 3.87
N ASP A 315 0.15 -0.95 3.81
CA ASP A 315 0.88 -0.15 2.82
C ASP A 315 0.65 1.38 2.92
N PHE A 316 0.89 1.92 4.11
CA PHE A 316 0.77 3.34 4.43
C PHE A 316 1.89 4.22 3.84
N GLU A 317 2.46 3.85 2.70
CA GLU A 317 3.55 4.62 2.05
C GLU A 317 3.07 5.94 1.47
N GLY A 318 1.79 6.03 1.11
CA GLY A 318 1.24 7.06 0.22
C GLY A 318 1.67 6.84 -1.23
N GLU A 319 1.37 7.79 -2.12
CA GLU A 319 1.69 7.66 -3.55
C GLU A 319 3.22 7.66 -3.80
N PRO A 320 3.86 6.55 -4.23
CA PRO A 320 5.32 6.40 -4.24
C PRO A 320 6.07 7.41 -5.14
N ALA A 321 5.36 8.00 -6.11
CA ALA A 321 5.91 9.02 -7.00
C ALA A 321 6.06 10.40 -6.31
N ARG A 322 5.40 10.63 -5.17
CA ARG A 322 5.37 11.92 -4.49
C ARG A 322 6.49 12.06 -3.44
N PRO A 323 7.01 13.28 -3.22
CA PRO A 323 7.98 13.53 -2.16
C PRO A 323 7.44 13.16 -0.77
N LEU A 324 8.33 12.72 0.12
CA LEU A 324 8.01 12.36 1.50
C LEU A 324 7.14 13.41 2.24
N ALA A 325 7.44 14.70 2.09
CA ALA A 325 6.71 15.78 2.75
C ALA A 325 5.24 15.84 2.31
N GLU A 326 4.95 15.53 1.05
CA GLU A 326 3.60 15.48 0.51
C GLU A 326 2.87 14.20 0.95
N ARG A 327 3.56 13.06 0.99
CA ARG A 327 3.01 11.79 1.50
C ARG A 327 2.64 11.85 2.98
N ARG A 328 3.31 12.70 3.76
CA ARG A 328 3.00 12.96 5.18
C ARG A 328 1.97 14.07 5.40
N ALA A 329 1.67 14.88 4.40
CA ALA A 329 0.80 16.04 4.55
C ALA A 329 -0.62 15.61 4.97
N LYS A 330 -1.27 16.43 5.80
CA LYS A 330 -2.66 16.21 6.18
C LYS A 330 -3.56 16.47 4.98
N CYS A 331 -4.47 15.54 4.74
CA CYS A 331 -5.37 15.55 3.59
C CYS A 331 -6.82 15.43 4.04
N SER A 332 -7.77 15.66 3.12
CA SER A 332 -9.15 15.27 3.35
C SER A 332 -9.22 13.74 3.35
N VAL A 333 -9.76 13.15 4.40
CA VAL A 333 -9.95 11.69 4.49
C VAL A 333 -10.85 11.14 3.37
N LEU A 334 -11.66 12.02 2.75
CA LEU A 334 -12.44 11.67 1.56
C LEU A 334 -11.57 11.32 0.34
N LYS A 335 -10.27 11.66 0.34
CA LYS A 335 -9.32 11.18 -0.65
C LYS A 335 -9.24 9.64 -0.64
N ASP A 336 -9.15 9.03 0.54
CA ASP A 336 -9.12 7.58 0.70
C ASP A 336 -10.45 6.94 0.26
N VAL A 337 -11.57 7.59 0.59
CA VAL A 337 -12.91 7.14 0.16
C VAL A 337 -13.03 7.20 -1.37
N ALA A 338 -12.58 8.29 -1.99
CA ALA A 338 -12.57 8.43 -3.44
C ALA A 338 -11.67 7.37 -4.11
N GLY A 339 -10.50 7.07 -3.53
CA GLY A 339 -9.63 5.99 -3.96
C GLY A 339 -10.32 4.62 -3.92
N MET A 340 -11.05 4.33 -2.84
CA MET A 340 -11.83 3.10 -2.71
C MET A 340 -12.98 3.00 -3.72
N VAL A 341 -13.76 4.07 -3.90
CA VAL A 341 -14.84 4.12 -4.91
C VAL A 341 -14.28 3.90 -6.31
N ARG A 342 -13.14 4.54 -6.64
CA ARG A 342 -12.45 4.29 -7.90
C ARG A 342 -12.04 2.84 -8.03
N SER A 343 -11.51 2.23 -6.98
CA SER A 343 -11.07 0.83 -6.97
C SER A 343 -12.21 -0.14 -7.26
N PHE A 344 -13.41 0.09 -6.71
CA PHE A 344 -14.60 -0.71 -7.03
C PHE A 344 -15.02 -0.59 -8.50
N ASP A 345 -14.99 0.62 -9.07
CA ASP A 345 -15.30 0.82 -10.49
C ASP A 345 -14.29 0.09 -11.40
N TYR A 346 -12.99 0.14 -11.04
CA TYR A 346 -11.97 -0.66 -11.74
C TYR A 346 -12.18 -2.16 -11.60
N ALA A 347 -12.60 -2.65 -10.43
CA ALA A 347 -12.89 -4.06 -10.22
C ALA A 347 -14.09 -4.52 -11.07
N ALA A 348 -15.17 -3.71 -11.14
CA ALA A 348 -16.32 -3.98 -11.99
C ALA A 348 -15.92 -4.05 -13.47
N ALA A 349 -15.17 -3.05 -13.97
CA ALA A 349 -14.66 -3.06 -15.34
C ALA A 349 -13.70 -4.23 -15.61
N GLY A 350 -12.89 -4.61 -14.62
CA GLY A 350 -12.00 -5.78 -14.69
C GLY A 350 -12.77 -7.08 -14.81
N ALA A 351 -13.79 -7.29 -13.97
CA ALA A 351 -14.63 -8.48 -13.99
C ALA A 351 -15.41 -8.61 -15.31
N LEU A 352 -15.97 -7.51 -15.82
CA LEU A 352 -16.66 -7.50 -17.13
C LEU A 352 -15.72 -7.89 -18.27
N ARG A 353 -14.48 -7.38 -18.28
CA ARG A 353 -13.47 -7.75 -19.29
C ARG A 353 -13.01 -9.21 -19.20
N GLN A 354 -13.07 -9.82 -18.01
CA GLN A 354 -12.75 -11.24 -17.83
C GLN A 354 -13.91 -12.15 -18.24
N ALA A 355 -15.14 -11.62 -18.23
CA ALA A 355 -16.36 -12.35 -18.57
C ALA A 355 -16.76 -12.23 -20.05
N ALA A 356 -16.36 -11.14 -20.72
CA ALA A 356 -16.47 -10.95 -22.17
C ALA A 356 -15.40 -11.78 -22.89
#